data_AF-A0A3N4Z3X3-F1
#
_entry.id   AF-A0A3N4Z3X3-F1
#
_cell.length_a   1.000
_cell.length_b   1.000
_cell.length_c   1.000
_cell.angle_alpha   90.00
_cell.angle_beta   90.00
_cell.angle_gamma   90.00
#
_symmetry.space_group_name_H-M   'P 1'
#
loop_
_entity.id
_entity.type
_entity.pdbx_description
1 polymer ?
#
loop_
_entity_poly.entity_id
_entity_poly.type
_entity_poly.pdbx_seq_one_letter_code
_entity_poly.pdbx_strand_id
1 'polypeptide(L)'
;MSILDAEVLGALGTWLAGRRWYTGKGRTPRLTAVSGLRLDELSQTWLVRDDAGPEPVLYQVPLTRHGAPVAGLEGALVAAGPAGWVYDGCQDPDGAAALLRAITQERRLDPVDGRGLGTGHRAGPAPVPTGSRVLTGEQSNTSVIYDVADGEPVILKVFRVLHPGYNPDVEVQQALASAGSARVPRPVGDLVGRWPVRDAGSPGVVTGAGAGETLVEGHLALAQEFLPGVEDAWRVALRAATEGEDFTDRARALGEATAEVHAVLARVLPTRTADDAARAATLRGWQGRQGDAVAHVPALAGRAEEIGAVLRAGAGAPWPRLQRVHGDYHLGQVLDVPGRGWVLLDFEGEPLRPLAERTEPDLPQRDVAGMLRSFDYAAASAAGAPAGWAGAAREAFLDGYAAVSGGDPRAGAELLRALELDKALYEAVYEARNRPDWLPIPVAGIERILAGAGGT
;
A
#
# COMPACT_ATOMS: atom_id res chain seq x y z
N MET A 1 -26.23 -23.11 0.04
CA MET A 1 -26.93 -22.53 1.22
C MET A 1 -26.12 -21.33 1.72
N SER A 2 -26.74 -20.26 2.26
CA SER A 2 -25.98 -19.13 2.84
C SER A 2 -25.18 -19.58 4.06
N ILE A 3 -23.91 -19.18 4.16
CA ILE A 3 -23.10 -19.37 5.37
C ILE A 3 -23.43 -18.30 6.41
N LEU A 4 -23.74 -17.08 5.99
CA LEU A 4 -24.03 -15.96 6.88
C LEU A 4 -25.54 -15.92 7.18
N ASP A 5 -25.92 -16.50 8.30
CA ASP A 5 -27.23 -16.36 8.93
C ASP A 5 -27.14 -15.37 10.12
N ALA A 6 -28.26 -15.12 10.81
CA ALA A 6 -28.31 -14.15 11.90
C ALA A 6 -27.40 -14.53 13.09
N GLU A 7 -27.22 -15.83 13.34
CA GLU A 7 -26.36 -16.33 14.43
C GLU A 7 -24.88 -16.11 14.07
N VAL A 8 -24.49 -16.48 12.85
CA VAL A 8 -23.12 -16.26 12.36
C VAL A 8 -22.81 -14.77 12.26
N LEU A 9 -23.76 -13.92 11.81
CA LEU A 9 -23.56 -12.47 11.75
C LEU A 9 -23.35 -11.86 13.14
N GLY A 10 -24.08 -12.35 14.16
CA GLY A 10 -23.90 -11.92 15.55
C GLY A 10 -22.53 -12.32 16.10
N ALA A 11 -22.10 -13.57 15.87
CA ALA A 11 -20.79 -14.06 16.28
C ALA A 11 -19.64 -13.34 15.53
N LEU A 12 -19.85 -13.01 14.25
CA LEU A 12 -18.90 -12.32 13.40
C LEU A 12 -18.50 -10.96 13.98
N GLY A 13 -19.42 -10.22 14.59
CA GLY A 13 -19.10 -8.95 15.27
C GLY A 13 -18.03 -9.13 16.35
N THR A 14 -18.21 -10.10 17.24
CA THR A 14 -17.24 -10.40 18.30
C THR A 14 -15.89 -10.85 17.72
N TRP A 15 -15.94 -11.74 16.73
CA TRP A 15 -14.73 -12.23 16.06
C TRP A 15 -13.94 -11.11 15.37
N LEU A 16 -14.65 -10.22 14.65
CA LEU A 16 -14.10 -9.11 13.86
C LEU A 16 -13.43 -8.07 14.77
N ALA A 17 -14.03 -7.75 15.93
CA ALA A 17 -13.43 -6.82 16.89
C ALA A 17 -12.03 -7.24 17.38
N GLY A 18 -11.78 -8.55 17.44
CA GLY A 18 -10.49 -9.14 17.82
C GLY A 18 -9.41 -9.09 16.72
N ARG A 19 -9.75 -8.77 15.47
CA ARG A 19 -8.80 -8.79 14.34
C ARG A 19 -7.96 -7.53 14.28
N ARG A 20 -6.68 -7.64 13.89
CA ARG A 20 -5.77 -6.48 13.82
C ARG A 20 -6.21 -5.43 12.80
N TRP A 21 -6.73 -5.88 11.66
CA TRP A 21 -7.23 -5.06 10.56
C TRP A 21 -8.60 -4.42 10.80
N TYR A 22 -9.26 -4.72 11.93
CA TYR A 22 -10.50 -4.04 12.28
C TYR A 22 -10.22 -2.59 12.71
N THR A 23 -10.86 -1.62 12.07
CA THR A 23 -10.60 -0.19 12.29
C THR A 23 -11.47 0.40 13.39
N GLY A 24 -12.60 -0.22 13.74
CA GLY A 24 -13.53 0.25 14.78
C GLY A 24 -13.10 -0.07 16.22
N LYS A 25 -11.80 -0.06 16.52
CA LYS A 25 -11.25 -0.43 17.84
C LYS A 25 -11.89 0.40 18.95
N GLY A 26 -12.24 -0.28 20.06
CA GLY A 26 -12.91 0.33 21.21
C GLY A 26 -14.41 0.55 21.04
N ARG A 27 -15.03 0.05 19.95
CA ARG A 27 -16.48 0.09 19.74
C ARG A 27 -17.04 -1.31 19.50
N THR A 28 -18.30 -1.51 19.86
CA THR A 28 -19.06 -2.72 19.54
C THR A 28 -19.53 -2.64 18.08
N PRO A 29 -19.15 -3.60 17.21
CA PRO A 29 -19.56 -3.61 15.80
C PRO A 29 -21.08 -3.64 15.63
N ARG A 30 -21.59 -2.92 14.63
CA ARG A 30 -22.99 -2.93 14.19
C ARG A 30 -23.04 -3.39 12.74
N LEU A 31 -23.03 -4.71 12.56
CA LEU A 31 -22.85 -5.31 11.24
C LEU A 31 -24.15 -5.45 10.46
N THR A 32 -24.10 -5.10 9.18
CA THR A 32 -25.12 -5.38 8.16
C THR A 32 -24.48 -6.08 6.98
N ALA A 33 -25.06 -7.20 6.52
CA ALA A 33 -24.62 -7.86 5.28
C ALA A 33 -24.99 -7.01 4.06
N VAL A 34 -24.01 -6.74 3.18
CA VAL A 34 -24.19 -5.94 1.95
C VAL A 34 -24.32 -6.83 0.73
N SER A 35 -23.46 -7.85 0.63
CA SER A 35 -23.42 -8.81 -0.47
C SER A 35 -22.67 -10.07 -0.01
N GLY A 36 -23.05 -11.24 -0.52
CA GLY A 36 -22.28 -12.48 -0.38
C GLY A 36 -21.98 -13.09 -1.74
N LEU A 37 -20.73 -13.51 -1.97
CA LEU A 37 -20.30 -14.12 -3.23
C LEU A 37 -19.89 -15.58 -3.00
N ARG A 38 -20.39 -16.50 -3.83
CA ARG A 38 -20.06 -17.93 -3.73
C ARG A 38 -18.70 -18.21 -4.38
N LEU A 39 -17.74 -18.71 -3.60
CA LEU A 39 -16.44 -19.16 -4.11
C LEU A 39 -16.54 -20.61 -4.60
N ASP A 40 -17.10 -21.49 -3.76
CA ASP A 40 -17.46 -22.87 -4.07
C ASP A 40 -18.56 -23.39 -3.12
N GLU A 41 -18.70 -24.71 -2.99
CA GLU A 41 -19.73 -25.35 -2.17
C GLU A 41 -19.53 -25.11 -0.66
N LEU A 42 -18.27 -25.01 -0.21
CA LEU A 42 -17.92 -24.85 1.20
C LEU A 42 -17.60 -23.40 1.57
N SER A 43 -17.29 -22.56 0.58
CA SER A 43 -16.67 -21.26 0.78
C SER A 43 -17.47 -20.12 0.16
N GLN A 44 -17.60 -19.02 0.91
CA GLN A 44 -18.24 -17.77 0.47
C GLN A 44 -17.40 -16.59 0.94
N THR A 45 -17.38 -15.48 0.19
CA THR A 45 -16.84 -14.21 0.69
C THR A 45 -17.98 -13.23 0.92
N TRP A 46 -18.07 -12.70 2.14
CA TRP A 46 -19.13 -11.80 2.57
C TRP A 46 -18.62 -10.38 2.72
N LEU A 47 -19.38 -9.43 2.18
CA LEU A 47 -19.17 -8.00 2.37
C LEU A 47 -20.09 -7.52 3.48
N VAL A 48 -19.52 -7.09 4.60
CA VAL A 48 -20.24 -6.69 5.80
C VAL A 48 -19.90 -5.25 6.16
N ARG A 49 -20.92 -4.41 6.30
CA ARG A 49 -20.76 -3.01 6.69
C ARG A 49 -20.89 -2.88 8.20
N ASP A 50 -19.95 -2.18 8.81
CA ASP A 50 -20.02 -1.78 10.21
C ASP A 50 -20.42 -0.31 10.31
N ASP A 51 -21.58 -0.07 10.91
CA ASP A 51 -22.11 1.28 11.15
C ASP A 51 -21.77 1.80 12.55
N ALA A 52 -20.87 1.16 13.32
CA ALA A 52 -20.50 1.59 14.68
C ALA A 52 -19.70 2.91 14.74
N GLY A 53 -19.03 3.29 13.66
CA GLY A 53 -18.19 4.49 13.58
C GLY A 53 -18.90 5.77 13.11
N PRO A 54 -18.17 6.90 13.07
CA PRO A 54 -18.67 8.14 12.47
C PRO A 54 -18.92 7.99 10.97
N GLU A 55 -18.07 7.18 10.32
CA GLU A 55 -18.22 6.77 8.92
C GLU A 55 -18.41 5.25 8.87
N PRO A 56 -19.33 4.72 8.05
CA PRO A 56 -19.47 3.29 7.85
C PRO A 56 -18.22 2.69 7.19
N VAL A 57 -17.82 1.50 7.65
CA VAL A 57 -16.67 0.77 7.08
C VAL A 57 -17.15 -0.54 6.47
N LEU A 58 -16.78 -0.81 5.23
CA LEU A 58 -17.10 -2.07 4.55
C LEU A 58 -15.94 -3.04 4.70
N TYR A 59 -16.23 -4.24 5.20
CA TYR A 59 -15.27 -5.31 5.37
C TYR A 59 -15.54 -6.49 4.44
N GLN A 60 -14.48 -7.12 3.94
CA GLN A 60 -14.55 -8.43 3.29
C GLN A 60 -14.18 -9.54 4.29
N VAL A 61 -15.02 -10.57 4.35
CA VAL A 61 -14.82 -11.75 5.19
C VAL A 61 -15.05 -13.03 4.38
N PRO A 62 -13.99 -13.68 3.89
CA PRO A 62 -14.07 -15.06 3.42
C PRO A 62 -14.44 -15.98 4.59
N LEU A 63 -15.41 -16.87 4.37
CA LEU A 63 -15.93 -17.81 5.35
C LEU A 63 -16.04 -19.20 4.72
N THR A 64 -15.70 -20.23 5.48
CA THR A 64 -15.97 -21.63 5.16
C THR A 64 -16.97 -22.23 6.14
N ARG A 65 -17.69 -23.27 5.74
CA ARG A 65 -18.59 -24.02 6.63
C ARG A 65 -18.34 -25.52 6.55
N HIS A 66 -18.09 -26.13 7.71
CA HIS A 66 -17.87 -27.56 7.87
C HIS A 66 -18.97 -28.23 8.71
N GLY A 67 -19.22 -29.51 8.44
CA GLY A 67 -20.19 -30.33 9.19
C GLY A 67 -19.68 -30.87 10.53
N ALA A 68 -18.40 -30.69 10.84
CA ALA A 68 -17.75 -31.09 12.08
C ALA A 68 -16.59 -30.12 12.40
N PRO A 69 -16.09 -30.07 13.65
CA PRO A 69 -14.90 -29.29 13.96
C PRO A 69 -13.68 -29.76 13.17
N VAL A 70 -12.93 -28.82 12.59
CA VAL A 70 -11.67 -29.08 11.90
C VAL A 70 -10.49 -28.85 12.85
N ALA A 71 -9.67 -29.88 13.04
CA ALA A 71 -8.51 -29.81 13.92
C ALA A 71 -7.46 -28.81 13.40
N GLY A 72 -6.93 -27.97 14.29
CA GLY A 72 -5.94 -26.95 13.94
C GLY A 72 -6.51 -25.62 13.45
N LEU A 73 -7.84 -25.52 13.29
CA LEU A 73 -8.54 -24.27 12.92
C LEU A 73 -9.23 -23.58 14.10
N GLU A 74 -8.91 -23.94 15.34
CA GLU A 74 -9.54 -23.38 16.54
C GLU A 74 -9.37 -21.85 16.62
N GLY A 75 -8.21 -21.33 16.21
CA GLY A 75 -7.93 -19.88 16.14
C GLY A 75 -8.66 -19.14 15.02
N ALA A 76 -9.18 -19.88 14.03
CA ALA A 76 -9.91 -19.37 12.89
C ALA A 76 -11.44 -19.45 13.07
N LEU A 77 -11.92 -20.10 14.12
CA LEU A 77 -13.35 -20.30 14.36
C LEU A 77 -14.07 -18.96 14.55
N VAL A 78 -15.11 -18.75 13.75
CA VAL A 78 -16.00 -17.57 13.82
C VAL A 78 -17.26 -17.92 14.61
N ALA A 79 -17.88 -19.05 14.28
CA ALA A 79 -19.12 -19.51 14.91
C ALA A 79 -19.22 -21.04 14.88
N ALA A 80 -19.92 -21.62 15.84
CA ALA A 80 -20.27 -23.03 15.86
C ALA A 80 -21.70 -23.18 16.35
N GLY A 81 -22.50 -24.00 15.66
CA GLY A 81 -23.90 -24.21 16.00
C GLY A 81 -24.50 -25.43 15.29
N PRO A 82 -25.82 -25.63 15.39
CA PRO A 82 -26.51 -26.80 14.80
C PRO A 82 -26.31 -26.93 13.29
N ALA A 83 -26.07 -25.81 12.62
CA ALA A 83 -25.90 -25.74 11.18
C ALA A 83 -24.44 -25.92 10.72
N GLY A 84 -23.49 -26.14 11.66
CA GLY A 84 -22.09 -26.44 11.38
C GLY A 84 -21.09 -25.52 12.09
N TRP A 85 -19.83 -25.63 11.67
CA TRP A 85 -18.70 -24.84 12.16
C TRP A 85 -18.24 -23.90 11.06
N VAL A 86 -18.20 -22.60 11.36
CA VAL A 86 -17.84 -21.54 10.42
C VAL A 86 -16.48 -20.97 10.80
N TYR A 87 -15.57 -20.91 9.84
CA TYR A 87 -14.19 -20.46 10.02
C TYR A 87 -13.86 -19.29 9.09
N ASP A 88 -12.80 -18.55 9.45
CA ASP A 88 -12.16 -17.58 8.57
C ASP A 88 -11.55 -18.30 7.36
N GLY A 89 -12.13 -18.07 6.18
CA GLY A 89 -11.76 -18.76 4.95
C GLY A 89 -10.32 -18.47 4.51
N CYS A 90 -9.66 -17.43 5.02
CA CYS A 90 -8.24 -17.22 4.74
C CYS A 90 -7.32 -18.17 5.53
N GLN A 91 -7.77 -18.68 6.68
CA GLN A 91 -7.00 -19.59 7.54
C GLN A 91 -7.33 -21.06 7.28
N ASP A 92 -8.51 -21.33 6.71
CA ASP A 92 -8.92 -22.65 6.27
C ASP A 92 -8.33 -22.99 4.89
N PRO A 93 -7.60 -24.11 4.72
CA PRO A 93 -7.07 -24.54 3.43
C PRO A 93 -8.10 -24.62 2.30
N ASP A 94 -9.35 -25.02 2.60
CA ASP A 94 -10.40 -25.11 1.57
C ASP A 94 -10.78 -23.72 1.05
N GLY A 95 -10.95 -22.75 1.97
CA GLY A 95 -11.26 -21.36 1.65
C GLY A 95 -10.12 -20.65 0.94
N ALA A 96 -8.88 -20.84 1.39
CA ALA A 96 -7.69 -20.31 0.77
C ALA A 96 -7.57 -20.81 -0.68
N ALA A 97 -7.70 -22.12 -0.89
CA ALA A 97 -7.68 -22.69 -2.23
C ALA A 97 -8.83 -22.18 -3.11
N ALA A 98 -10.03 -21.97 -2.54
CA ALA A 98 -11.17 -21.41 -3.26
C ALA A 98 -10.92 -19.97 -3.74
N LEU A 99 -10.30 -19.13 -2.91
CA LEU A 99 -9.92 -17.76 -3.27
C LEU A 99 -8.90 -17.74 -4.42
N LEU A 100 -7.84 -18.54 -4.34
CA LEU A 100 -6.85 -18.61 -5.42
C LEU A 100 -7.44 -19.18 -6.72
N ARG A 101 -8.31 -20.19 -6.63
CA ARG A 101 -9.05 -20.73 -7.80
C ARG A 101 -9.97 -19.70 -8.43
N ALA A 102 -10.61 -18.84 -7.64
CA ALA A 102 -11.47 -17.79 -8.18
C ALA A 102 -10.71 -16.91 -9.17
N ILE A 103 -9.46 -16.55 -8.85
CA ILE A 103 -8.58 -15.75 -9.70
C ILE A 103 -8.03 -16.58 -10.87
N THR A 104 -7.35 -17.69 -10.56
CA THR A 104 -6.57 -18.46 -11.55
C THR A 104 -7.44 -19.17 -12.59
N GLN A 105 -8.69 -19.48 -12.26
CA GLN A 105 -9.68 -20.04 -13.18
C GLN A 105 -10.65 -18.99 -13.74
N GLU A 106 -10.39 -17.70 -13.50
CA GLU A 106 -11.18 -16.57 -14.01
C GLU A 106 -12.69 -16.74 -13.70
N ARG A 107 -12.99 -17.18 -12.48
CA ARG A 107 -14.36 -17.52 -12.11
C ARG A 107 -15.21 -16.27 -12.00
N ARG A 108 -16.44 -16.38 -12.52
CA ARG A 108 -17.55 -15.51 -12.15
C ARG A 108 -18.18 -16.05 -10.86
N LEU A 109 -18.21 -15.23 -9.82
CA LEU A 109 -18.77 -15.58 -8.52
C LEU A 109 -20.20 -15.04 -8.42
N ASP A 110 -21.17 -15.95 -8.43
CA ASP A 110 -22.57 -15.58 -8.33
C ASP A 110 -22.93 -15.15 -6.90
N PRO A 111 -23.86 -14.19 -6.76
CA PRO A 111 -24.30 -13.73 -5.46
C PRO A 111 -25.11 -14.82 -4.73
N VAL A 112 -24.88 -14.94 -3.43
CA VAL A 112 -25.61 -15.85 -2.53
C VAL A 112 -26.96 -15.27 -2.14
N ASP A 113 -27.06 -13.95 -2.08
CA ASP A 113 -28.21 -13.15 -1.65
C ASP A 113 -28.87 -12.38 -2.82
N GLY A 114 -28.46 -12.68 -4.05
CA GLY A 114 -28.93 -11.99 -5.27
C GLY A 114 -28.37 -10.58 -5.45
N ARG A 115 -27.41 -10.14 -4.62
CA ARG A 115 -26.79 -8.81 -4.68
C ARG A 115 -25.31 -8.91 -4.99
N GLY A 116 -24.86 -8.14 -5.97
CA GLY A 116 -23.45 -8.06 -6.33
C GLY A 116 -22.96 -9.15 -7.27
N LEU A 117 -21.65 -9.15 -7.52
CA LEU A 117 -20.97 -10.06 -8.44
C LEU A 117 -19.47 -10.10 -8.13
N GLY A 118 -18.81 -11.25 -8.26
CA GLY A 118 -17.34 -11.33 -8.29
C GLY A 118 -16.83 -11.79 -9.66
N THR A 119 -15.67 -11.29 -10.07
CA THR A 119 -14.97 -11.76 -11.27
C THR A 119 -13.48 -11.90 -10.98
N GLY A 120 -12.93 -13.09 -11.18
CA GLY A 120 -11.48 -13.31 -11.15
C GLY A 120 -10.85 -12.97 -12.49
N HIS A 121 -9.67 -12.37 -12.45
CA HIS A 121 -8.87 -12.01 -13.61
C HIS A 121 -7.49 -12.65 -13.50
N ARG A 122 -7.07 -13.42 -14.50
CA ARG A 122 -5.72 -14.03 -14.52
C ARG A 122 -4.77 -13.14 -15.33
N ALA A 123 -3.65 -12.78 -14.73
CA ALA A 123 -2.59 -11.97 -15.35
C ALA A 123 -1.28 -12.76 -15.60
N GLY A 124 -1.16 -13.95 -15.03
CA GLY A 124 0.04 -14.78 -15.12
C GLY A 124 -0.26 -16.29 -15.16
N PRO A 125 0.71 -17.14 -14.78
CA PRO A 125 0.51 -18.58 -14.67
C PRO A 125 -0.63 -18.93 -13.71
N ALA A 126 -1.25 -20.09 -13.90
CA ALA A 126 -2.22 -20.66 -12.97
C ALA A 126 -1.51 -21.66 -12.04
N PRO A 127 -0.98 -21.23 -10.87
CA PRO A 127 -0.32 -22.11 -9.93
C PRO A 127 -1.27 -23.19 -9.40
N VAL A 128 -0.73 -24.38 -9.16
CA VAL A 128 -1.43 -25.45 -8.44
C VAL A 128 -0.91 -25.49 -7.00
N PRO A 129 -1.68 -25.00 -6.02
CA PRO A 129 -1.22 -24.94 -4.63
C PRO A 129 -1.12 -26.35 -4.03
N THR A 130 -0.03 -26.62 -3.32
CA THR A 130 0.18 -27.85 -2.52
C THR A 130 -0.05 -27.63 -1.03
N GLY A 131 -0.05 -26.37 -0.60
CA GLY A 131 -0.28 -25.95 0.78
C GLY A 131 -0.52 -24.45 0.86
N SER A 132 -1.05 -23.99 1.98
CA SER A 132 -1.28 -22.56 2.22
C SER A 132 -1.03 -22.19 3.68
N ARG A 133 -0.51 -20.99 3.93
CA ARG A 133 -0.34 -20.43 5.28
C ARG A 133 -0.57 -18.93 5.28
N VAL A 134 -1.15 -18.42 6.36
CA VAL A 134 -1.34 -16.98 6.55
C VAL A 134 -0.06 -16.32 7.02
N LEU A 135 0.31 -15.19 6.41
CA LEU A 135 1.41 -14.35 6.88
C LEU A 135 0.97 -13.59 8.15
N THR A 136 1.71 -13.76 9.24
CA THR A 136 1.40 -13.10 10.51
C THR A 136 2.03 -11.71 10.57
N GLY A 137 1.33 -10.74 11.16
CA GLY A 137 1.88 -9.42 11.47
C GLY A 137 1.33 -8.27 10.62
N GLU A 138 0.55 -8.56 9.59
CA GLU A 138 -0.09 -7.53 8.76
C GLU A 138 -1.14 -6.72 9.52
N GLN A 139 -1.28 -5.45 9.13
CA GLN A 139 -2.14 -4.49 9.81
C GLN A 139 -3.44 -4.17 9.09
N SER A 140 -3.47 -4.17 7.75
CA SER A 140 -4.64 -3.72 6.96
C SER A 140 -5.34 -4.85 6.19
N ASN A 141 -4.63 -5.94 5.89
CA ASN A 141 -5.08 -7.00 5.00
C ASN A 141 -4.80 -8.39 5.61
N THR A 142 -5.14 -9.45 4.86
CA THR A 142 -4.70 -10.81 5.18
C THR A 142 -4.03 -11.41 3.95
N SER A 143 -2.75 -11.75 4.07
CA SER A 143 -1.97 -12.38 3.02
C SER A 143 -1.85 -13.87 3.27
N VAL A 144 -2.17 -14.64 2.24
CA VAL A 144 -2.04 -16.10 2.24
C VAL A 144 -0.92 -16.48 1.27
N ILE A 145 0.09 -17.18 1.77
CA ILE A 145 1.18 -17.73 0.96
C ILE A 145 0.81 -19.16 0.57
N TYR A 146 0.92 -19.47 -0.71
CA TYR A 146 0.69 -20.77 -1.29
C TYR A 146 2.02 -21.37 -1.73
N ASP A 147 2.32 -22.56 -1.23
CA ASP A 147 3.37 -23.40 -1.80
C ASP A 147 2.84 -24.01 -3.09
N VAL A 148 3.67 -24.07 -4.13
CA VAL A 148 3.28 -24.51 -5.48
C VAL A 148 4.17 -25.69 -5.88
N ALA A 149 3.57 -26.73 -6.47
CA ALA A 149 4.30 -27.97 -6.82
C ALA A 149 5.45 -27.71 -7.80
N ASP A 150 5.18 -26.92 -8.84
CA ASP A 150 6.09 -26.67 -9.96
C ASP A 150 6.23 -25.17 -10.24
N GLY A 151 6.85 -24.43 -9.31
CA GLY A 151 7.13 -23.01 -9.51
C GLY A 151 7.46 -22.25 -8.24
N GLU A 152 7.53 -20.92 -8.39
CA GLU A 152 7.67 -20.02 -7.25
C GLU A 152 6.39 -19.98 -6.41
N PRO A 153 6.51 -19.84 -5.08
CA PRO A 153 5.35 -19.66 -4.22
C PRO A 153 4.57 -18.40 -4.61
N VAL A 154 3.29 -18.36 -4.25
CA VAL A 154 2.38 -17.25 -4.57
C VAL A 154 1.87 -16.63 -3.29
N ILE A 155 1.72 -15.32 -3.27
CA ILE A 155 1.08 -14.59 -2.17
C ILE A 155 -0.23 -13.98 -2.68
N LEU A 156 -1.32 -14.23 -1.95
CA LEU A 156 -2.63 -13.63 -2.16
C LEU A 156 -2.91 -12.64 -1.04
N LYS A 157 -2.92 -11.35 -1.35
CA LYS A 157 -3.37 -10.26 -0.45
C LYS A 157 -4.88 -10.15 -0.54
N VAL A 158 -5.60 -10.54 0.51
CA VAL A 158 -7.05 -10.38 0.64
C VAL A 158 -7.33 -9.03 1.30
N PHE A 159 -7.98 -8.12 0.57
CA PHE A 159 -8.29 -6.79 1.09
C PHE A 159 -9.40 -6.88 2.12
N ARG A 160 -9.12 -6.50 3.37
CA ARG A 160 -10.09 -6.63 4.47
C ARG A 160 -11.01 -5.43 4.59
N VAL A 161 -10.50 -4.22 4.36
CA VAL A 161 -11.28 -2.99 4.27
C VAL A 161 -11.45 -2.65 2.79
N LEU A 162 -12.70 -2.48 2.36
CA LEU A 162 -13.03 -2.22 0.96
C LEU A 162 -13.43 -0.75 0.75
N HIS A 163 -12.97 -0.22 -0.37
CA HIS A 163 -13.38 1.08 -0.88
C HIS A 163 -13.87 0.93 -2.33
N PRO A 164 -14.85 1.73 -2.77
CA PRO A 164 -15.18 1.86 -4.18
C PRO A 164 -13.96 2.33 -4.98
N GLY A 165 -13.77 1.76 -6.16
CA GLY A 165 -12.67 2.07 -7.07
C GLY A 165 -11.58 0.98 -7.08
N TYR A 166 -10.74 1.04 -8.10
CA TYR A 166 -9.63 0.12 -8.23
C TYR A 166 -8.49 0.50 -7.27
N ASN A 167 -7.89 -0.53 -6.67
CA ASN A 167 -6.75 -0.38 -5.79
C ASN A 167 -5.49 -0.03 -6.63
N PRO A 168 -4.81 1.10 -6.35
CA PRO A 168 -3.54 1.49 -6.98
C PRO A 168 -2.48 0.40 -7.00
N ASP A 169 -2.37 -0.38 -5.93
CA ASP A 169 -1.38 -1.45 -5.79
C ASP A 169 -1.56 -2.50 -6.89
N VAL A 170 -2.81 -2.80 -7.25
CA VAL A 170 -3.13 -3.73 -8.33
C VAL A 170 -2.87 -3.09 -9.69
N GLU A 171 -3.44 -1.92 -9.95
CA GLU A 171 -3.38 -1.27 -11.27
C GLU A 171 -1.95 -0.94 -11.67
N VAL A 172 -1.17 -0.38 -10.74
CA VAL A 172 0.20 0.08 -11.01
C VAL A 172 1.13 -1.11 -11.22
N GLN A 173 1.06 -2.13 -10.37
CA GLN A 173 1.90 -3.32 -10.52
C GLN A 173 1.56 -4.11 -11.80
N GLN A 174 0.27 -4.28 -12.12
CA GLN A 174 -0.13 -4.93 -13.35
C GLN A 174 0.30 -4.16 -14.60
N ALA A 175 0.21 -2.82 -14.58
CA ALA A 175 0.67 -1.98 -15.68
C ALA A 175 2.19 -2.10 -15.88
N LEU A 176 2.97 -2.09 -14.79
CA LEU A 176 4.42 -2.28 -14.81
C LEU A 176 4.81 -3.67 -15.35
N ALA A 177 4.18 -4.72 -14.84
CA ALA A 177 4.45 -6.09 -15.26
C ALA A 177 4.05 -6.34 -16.73
N SER A 178 2.89 -5.84 -17.16
CA SER A 178 2.43 -5.94 -18.55
C SER A 178 3.34 -5.21 -19.53
N ALA A 179 4.04 -4.18 -19.05
CA ALA A 179 5.05 -3.45 -19.81
C ALA A 179 6.44 -4.13 -19.81
N GLY A 180 6.55 -5.33 -19.21
CA GLY A 180 7.77 -6.11 -19.12
C GLY A 180 8.74 -5.69 -18.02
N SER A 181 8.30 -4.88 -17.04
CA SER A 181 9.16 -4.46 -15.94
C SER A 181 9.52 -5.65 -15.05
N ALA A 182 10.82 -5.87 -14.85
CA ALA A 182 11.31 -6.80 -13.84
C ALA A 182 11.39 -6.17 -12.44
N ARG A 183 10.92 -4.94 -12.23
CA ARG A 183 11.06 -4.22 -10.94
C ARG A 183 9.85 -4.33 -10.01
N VAL A 184 8.88 -5.18 -10.32
CA VAL A 184 7.71 -5.47 -9.47
C VAL A 184 7.46 -6.98 -9.39
N PRO A 185 6.80 -7.49 -8.34
CA PRO A 185 6.36 -8.87 -8.31
C PRO A 185 5.54 -9.22 -9.56
N ARG A 186 5.79 -10.40 -10.14
CA ARG A 186 5.00 -10.88 -11.27
C ARG A 186 3.55 -11.14 -10.81
N PRO A 187 2.54 -10.54 -11.45
CA PRO A 187 1.16 -10.75 -11.09
C PRO A 187 0.70 -12.15 -11.52
N VAL A 188 -0.08 -12.79 -10.65
CA VAL A 188 -0.85 -13.99 -10.98
C VAL A 188 -2.26 -13.60 -11.42
N GLY A 189 -2.84 -12.59 -10.79
CA GLY A 189 -4.16 -12.07 -11.10
C GLY A 189 -4.81 -11.34 -9.94
N ASP A 190 -6.07 -10.96 -10.07
CA ASP A 190 -6.83 -10.26 -9.06
C ASP A 190 -8.29 -10.76 -9.02
N LEU A 191 -9.00 -10.42 -7.94
CA LEU A 191 -10.42 -10.65 -7.79
C LEU A 191 -11.12 -9.30 -7.65
N VAL A 192 -12.07 -9.00 -8.54
CA VAL A 192 -12.89 -7.79 -8.51
C VAL A 192 -14.29 -8.13 -7.99
N GLY A 193 -14.83 -7.28 -7.13
CA GLY A 193 -16.18 -7.37 -6.61
C GLY A 193 -17.03 -6.18 -7.05
N ARG A 194 -18.32 -6.42 -7.25
CA ARG A 194 -19.37 -5.40 -7.41
C ARG A 194 -20.39 -5.55 -6.32
N TRP A 195 -20.77 -4.46 -5.68
CA TRP A 195 -21.72 -4.48 -4.57
C TRP A 195 -22.58 -3.21 -4.51
N PRO A 196 -23.78 -3.29 -3.92
CA PRO A 196 -24.65 -2.13 -3.78
C PRO A 196 -24.16 -1.18 -2.68
N VAL A 197 -24.29 0.11 -2.94
CA VAL A 197 -24.11 1.20 -1.97
C VAL A 197 -25.37 2.07 -2.01
N ARG A 198 -25.80 2.55 -0.84
CA ARG A 198 -26.90 3.52 -0.71
C ARG A 198 -26.31 4.93 -0.75
N ASP A 199 -26.81 5.74 -1.68
CA ASP A 199 -26.34 7.11 -1.99
C ASP A 199 -24.83 7.25 -2.23
N ALA A 200 -24.41 7.51 -3.47
CA ALA A 200 -23.04 7.92 -3.73
C ALA A 200 -22.90 8.80 -4.98
N GLY A 201 -22.53 10.07 -4.76
CA GLY A 201 -21.84 10.90 -5.75
C GLY A 201 -20.36 10.50 -5.91
N SER A 202 -20.04 9.22 -5.81
CA SER A 202 -18.67 8.70 -5.88
C SER A 202 -18.26 8.32 -7.32
N PRO A 203 -16.97 8.41 -7.68
CA PRO A 203 -16.47 7.90 -8.96
C PRO A 203 -16.63 6.37 -9.06
N GLY A 204 -16.96 5.82 -10.23
CA GLY A 204 -17.07 4.36 -10.47
C GLY A 204 -18.50 3.79 -10.41
N VAL A 205 -19.52 4.64 -10.51
CA VAL A 205 -20.95 4.27 -10.47
C VAL A 205 -21.39 3.51 -11.73
N VAL A 206 -21.98 2.33 -11.55
CA VAL A 206 -22.78 1.63 -12.57
C VAL A 206 -24.23 1.62 -12.13
N THR A 207 -25.12 2.21 -12.93
CA THR A 207 -26.55 2.31 -12.60
C THR A 207 -27.26 0.98 -12.84
N GLY A 208 -27.81 0.39 -11.77
CA GLY A 208 -28.75 -0.72 -11.86
C GLY A 208 -28.79 -1.65 -10.64
N ALA A 209 -29.72 -1.41 -9.71
CA ALA A 209 -30.78 -2.35 -9.28
C ALA A 209 -31.53 -1.76 -8.06
N GLY A 210 -32.80 -1.38 -8.25
CA GLY A 210 -33.69 -0.91 -7.18
C GLY A 210 -33.64 0.60 -6.91
N ALA A 211 -34.79 1.20 -6.59
CA ALA A 211 -34.89 2.63 -6.31
C ALA A 211 -34.02 3.02 -5.09
N GLY A 212 -32.91 3.71 -5.34
CA GLY A 212 -32.01 4.29 -4.33
C GLY A 212 -30.68 3.56 -4.07
N GLU A 213 -30.38 2.46 -4.76
CA GLU A 213 -29.10 1.73 -4.62
C GLU A 213 -28.30 1.79 -5.94
N THR A 214 -26.98 2.00 -5.83
CA THR A 214 -26.05 2.04 -6.97
C THR A 214 -25.00 0.96 -6.81
N LEU A 215 -24.62 0.28 -7.90
CA LEU A 215 -23.53 -0.68 -7.87
C LEU A 215 -22.19 0.04 -8.05
N VAL A 216 -21.25 -0.27 -7.17
CA VAL A 216 -19.85 0.13 -7.28
C VAL A 216 -18.98 -1.09 -7.48
N GLU A 217 -17.75 -0.89 -7.93
CA GLU A 217 -16.76 -1.93 -8.18
C GLU A 217 -15.46 -1.63 -7.43
N GLY A 218 -14.73 -2.68 -7.04
CA GLY A 218 -13.39 -2.56 -6.46
C GLY A 218 -12.69 -3.90 -6.26
N HIS A 219 -11.39 -3.86 -6.00
CA HIS A 219 -10.59 -5.07 -5.79
C HIS A 219 -10.90 -5.72 -4.43
N LEU A 220 -11.09 -7.05 -4.46
CA LEU A 220 -11.27 -7.92 -3.31
C LEU A 220 -9.98 -8.64 -2.93
N ALA A 221 -9.14 -9.00 -3.89
CA ALA A 221 -7.85 -9.62 -3.64
C ALA A 221 -6.86 -9.42 -4.80
N LEU A 222 -5.57 -9.55 -4.49
CA LEU A 222 -4.45 -9.53 -5.45
C LEU A 222 -3.57 -10.77 -5.23
N ALA A 223 -3.30 -11.53 -6.29
CA ALA A 223 -2.36 -12.65 -6.29
C ALA A 223 -1.12 -12.30 -7.12
N GLN A 224 0.06 -12.58 -6.57
CA GLN A 224 1.36 -12.30 -7.20
C GLN A 224 2.43 -13.29 -6.73
N GLU A 225 3.58 -13.31 -7.39
CA GLU A 225 4.72 -14.11 -6.93
C GLU A 225 5.12 -13.72 -5.50
N PHE A 226 5.42 -14.72 -4.69
CA PHE A 226 6.01 -14.55 -3.37
C PHE A 226 7.52 -14.71 -3.50
N LEU A 227 8.29 -13.81 -2.88
CA LEU A 227 9.75 -13.83 -2.91
C LEU A 227 10.25 -14.35 -1.55
N PRO A 228 10.57 -15.65 -1.41
CA PRO A 228 10.94 -16.22 -0.13
C PRO A 228 12.36 -15.82 0.27
N GLY A 229 12.57 -15.54 1.56
CA GLY A 229 13.91 -15.32 2.13
C GLY A 229 14.58 -14.01 1.72
N VAL A 230 13.86 -13.09 1.09
CA VAL A 230 14.34 -11.75 0.75
C VAL A 230 14.13 -10.79 1.91
N GLU A 231 15.04 -9.82 2.04
CA GLU A 231 14.96 -8.77 3.04
C GLU A 231 14.52 -7.46 2.40
N ASP A 232 13.76 -6.67 3.16
CA ASP A 232 13.50 -5.29 2.77
C ASP A 232 14.81 -4.48 2.78
N ALA A 233 14.90 -3.50 1.88
CA ALA A 233 16.09 -2.67 1.72
C ALA A 233 16.39 -1.88 2.99
N TRP A 234 15.40 -1.67 3.87
CA TRP A 234 15.59 -1.04 5.17
C TRP A 234 16.51 -1.88 6.06
N ARG A 235 16.26 -3.19 6.18
CA ARG A 235 17.12 -4.11 6.95
C ARG A 235 18.51 -4.23 6.35
N VAL A 236 18.61 -4.26 5.02
CA VAL A 236 19.91 -4.31 4.33
C VAL A 236 20.71 -3.02 4.61
N ALA A 237 20.08 -1.86 4.45
CA ALA A 237 20.68 -0.56 4.70
C ALA A 237 21.05 -0.35 6.18
N LEU A 238 20.17 -0.73 7.11
CA LEU A 238 20.39 -0.60 8.54
C LEU A 238 21.60 -1.42 9.00
N ARG A 239 21.74 -2.66 8.49
CA ARG A 239 22.90 -3.51 8.78
C ARG A 239 24.18 -2.92 8.21
N ALA A 240 24.18 -2.53 6.93
CA ALA A 240 25.32 -1.91 6.30
C ALA A 240 25.76 -0.64 7.05
N ALA A 241 24.82 0.22 7.45
CA ALA A 241 25.11 1.39 8.25
C ALA A 241 25.68 1.03 9.63
N THR A 242 25.11 0.04 10.32
CA THR A 242 25.56 -0.40 11.66
C THR A 242 26.97 -1.01 11.62
N GLU A 243 27.28 -1.77 10.57
CA GLU A 243 28.56 -2.45 10.37
C GLU A 243 29.61 -1.55 9.68
N GLY A 244 29.21 -0.36 9.23
CA GLY A 244 30.06 0.57 8.50
C GLY A 244 30.42 0.10 7.08
N GLU A 245 29.61 -0.78 6.50
CA GLU A 245 29.77 -1.25 5.12
C GLU A 245 29.39 -0.16 4.11
N ASP A 246 30.11 -0.13 2.99
CA ASP A 246 29.78 0.73 1.87
C ASP A 246 28.47 0.27 1.20
N PHE A 247 27.53 1.21 1.05
CA PHE A 247 26.22 0.99 0.44
C PHE A 247 26.05 1.72 -0.90
N THR A 248 27.08 2.40 -1.40
CA THR A 248 26.97 3.26 -2.59
C THR A 248 26.55 2.51 -3.84
N ASP A 249 27.12 1.34 -4.14
CA ASP A 249 26.71 0.55 -5.30
C ASP A 249 25.26 0.05 -5.22
N ARG A 250 24.83 -0.35 -4.02
CA ARG A 250 23.44 -0.76 -3.74
C ARG A 250 22.48 0.42 -3.90
N ALA A 251 22.85 1.60 -3.40
CA ALA A 251 22.05 2.82 -3.54
C ALA A 251 21.96 3.27 -5.00
N ARG A 252 23.05 3.18 -5.76
CA ARG A 252 23.07 3.48 -7.20
C ARG A 252 22.14 2.56 -7.98
N ALA A 253 22.23 1.25 -7.77
CA ALA A 253 21.32 0.29 -8.38
C ALA A 253 19.85 0.54 -8.00
N LEU A 254 19.59 1.05 -6.78
CA LEU A 254 18.25 1.44 -6.34
C LEU A 254 17.75 2.69 -7.07
N GLY A 255 18.64 3.66 -7.32
CA GLY A 255 18.38 4.83 -8.14
C GLY A 255 17.98 4.45 -9.57
N GLU A 256 18.76 3.57 -10.20
CA GLU A 256 18.49 3.01 -11.52
C GLU A 256 17.12 2.31 -11.57
N ALA A 257 16.85 1.40 -10.63
CA ALA A 257 15.57 0.69 -10.54
C ALA A 257 14.37 1.63 -10.37
N THR A 258 14.52 2.69 -9.57
CA THR A 258 13.48 3.70 -9.35
C THR A 258 13.18 4.48 -10.64
N ALA A 259 14.23 4.91 -11.35
CA ALA A 259 14.10 5.60 -12.62
C ALA A 259 13.51 4.71 -13.74
N GLU A 260 13.88 3.42 -13.79
CA GLU A 260 13.27 2.44 -14.69
C GLU A 260 11.76 2.34 -14.47
N VAL A 261 11.32 2.20 -13.20
CA VAL A 261 9.89 2.15 -12.85
C VAL A 261 9.20 3.43 -13.27
N HIS A 262 9.74 4.59 -12.93
CA HIS A 262 9.16 5.87 -13.32
C HIS A 262 9.04 6.04 -14.84
N ALA A 263 10.04 5.61 -15.61
CA ALA A 263 10.01 5.68 -17.07
C ALA A 263 8.91 4.78 -17.65
N VAL A 264 8.73 3.58 -17.10
CA VAL A 264 7.64 2.68 -17.52
C VAL A 264 6.28 3.28 -17.16
N LEU A 265 6.09 3.79 -15.93
CA LEU A 265 4.83 4.43 -15.53
C LEU A 265 4.47 5.61 -16.43
N ALA A 266 5.42 6.49 -16.72
CA ALA A 266 5.23 7.63 -17.61
C ALA A 266 4.80 7.22 -19.03
N ARG A 267 5.26 6.05 -19.47
CA ARG A 267 5.00 5.51 -20.81
C ARG A 267 3.63 4.85 -20.90
N VAL A 268 3.21 4.12 -19.86
CA VAL A 268 2.03 3.23 -19.92
C VAL A 268 0.80 3.78 -19.20
N LEU A 269 0.97 4.80 -18.35
CA LEU A 269 -0.12 5.47 -17.63
C LEU A 269 -0.19 6.96 -18.00
N PRO A 270 -1.34 7.62 -17.81
CA PRO A 270 -1.51 9.03 -18.16
C PRO A 270 -0.49 9.94 -17.47
N THR A 271 0.06 10.87 -18.25
CA THR A 271 0.88 11.97 -17.75
C THR A 271 0.23 13.30 -18.08
N ARG A 272 0.43 14.32 -17.26
CA ARG A 272 -0.09 15.67 -17.50
C ARG A 272 0.93 16.74 -17.18
N THR A 273 0.84 17.87 -17.86
CA THR A 273 1.62 19.05 -17.47
C THR A 273 1.08 19.57 -16.14
N ALA A 274 1.96 20.01 -15.24
CA ALA A 274 1.56 20.70 -14.03
C ALA A 274 1.13 22.13 -14.38
N ASP A 275 -0.17 22.33 -14.55
CA ASP A 275 -0.75 23.67 -14.74
C ASP A 275 -0.69 24.50 -13.45
N ASP A 276 -1.03 25.79 -13.57
CA ASP A 276 -1.00 26.73 -12.44
C ASP A 276 -1.92 26.30 -11.31
N ALA A 277 -3.06 25.65 -11.63
CA ALA A 277 -4.02 25.17 -10.65
C ALA A 277 -3.43 24.02 -9.81
N ALA A 278 -2.80 23.03 -10.46
CA ALA A 278 -2.12 21.93 -9.80
C ALA A 278 -0.94 22.42 -8.95
N ARG A 279 -0.14 23.34 -9.50
CA ARG A 279 0.97 23.97 -8.77
C ARG A 279 0.51 24.68 -7.52
N ALA A 280 -0.55 25.48 -7.63
CA ALA A 280 -1.14 26.18 -6.50
C ALA A 280 -1.75 25.22 -5.47
N ALA A 281 -2.37 24.12 -5.90
CA ALA A 281 -2.90 23.09 -5.00
C ALA A 281 -1.81 22.39 -4.21
N THR A 282 -0.72 21.97 -4.86
CA THR A 282 0.44 21.36 -4.20
C THR A 282 1.08 22.32 -3.21
N LEU A 283 1.30 23.59 -3.59
CA LEU A 283 1.86 24.61 -2.69
C LEU A 283 0.96 24.84 -1.46
N ARG A 284 -0.36 24.88 -1.62
CA ARG A 284 -1.30 24.95 -0.48
C ARG A 284 -1.15 23.75 0.44
N GLY A 285 -0.98 22.54 -0.12
CA GLY A 285 -0.71 21.33 0.65
C GLY A 285 0.59 21.44 1.48
N TRP A 286 1.66 21.94 0.87
CA TRP A 286 2.93 22.18 1.56
C TRP A 286 2.79 23.21 2.68
N GLN A 287 2.08 24.32 2.42
CA GLN A 287 1.83 25.36 3.41
C GLN A 287 0.96 24.89 4.58
N GLY A 288 -0.03 24.02 4.32
CA GLY A 288 -0.82 23.37 5.37
C GLY A 288 0.07 22.53 6.30
N ARG A 289 0.92 21.67 5.72
CA ARG A 289 1.87 20.84 6.50
C ARG A 289 2.92 21.67 7.23
N GLN A 290 3.40 22.76 6.63
CA GLN A 290 4.24 23.74 7.33
C GLN A 290 3.52 24.29 8.57
N GLY A 291 2.27 24.73 8.42
CA GLY A 291 1.47 25.26 9.52
C GLY A 291 1.32 24.25 10.66
N ASP A 292 0.99 23.01 10.32
CA ASP A 292 0.87 21.92 11.28
C ASP A 292 2.19 21.63 12.00
N ALA A 293 3.30 21.56 11.27
CA ALA A 293 4.62 21.29 11.83
C ALA A 293 5.08 22.40 12.78
N VAL A 294 4.97 23.66 12.38
CA VAL A 294 5.33 24.80 13.24
C VAL A 294 4.47 24.86 14.49
N ALA A 295 3.18 24.47 14.40
CA ALA A 295 2.28 24.46 15.55
C ALA A 295 2.57 23.33 16.56
N HIS A 296 2.99 22.15 16.08
CA HIS A 296 3.10 20.94 16.91
C HIS A 296 4.54 20.54 17.27
N VAL A 297 5.55 21.11 16.62
CA VAL A 297 6.97 20.77 16.82
C VAL A 297 7.71 21.99 17.37
N PRO A 298 7.93 22.09 18.70
CA PRO A 298 8.55 23.26 19.32
C PRO A 298 9.93 23.64 18.76
N ALA A 299 10.70 22.66 18.28
CA ALA A 299 12.01 22.88 17.66
C ALA A 299 11.94 23.73 16.38
N LEU A 300 10.78 23.82 15.72
CA LEU A 300 10.57 24.61 14.50
C LEU A 300 10.04 26.02 14.79
N ALA A 301 9.90 26.40 16.06
CA ALA A 301 9.47 27.74 16.44
C ALA A 301 10.41 28.81 15.84
N GLY A 302 9.82 29.81 15.18
CA GLY A 302 10.56 30.89 14.52
C GLY A 302 11.12 30.57 13.13
N ARG A 303 11.05 29.30 12.66
CA ARG A 303 11.57 28.90 11.34
C ARG A 303 10.55 28.98 10.21
N ALA A 304 9.35 29.50 10.50
CA ALA A 304 8.25 29.53 9.54
C ALA A 304 8.60 30.25 8.23
N GLU A 305 9.31 31.37 8.29
CA GLU A 305 9.63 32.11 7.07
C GLU A 305 10.75 31.45 6.24
N GLU A 306 11.75 30.86 6.88
CA GLU A 306 12.78 30.06 6.19
C GLU A 306 12.17 28.85 5.47
N ILE A 307 11.29 28.11 6.18
CA ILE A 307 10.54 26.99 5.60
C ILE A 307 9.68 27.46 4.42
N GLY A 308 8.92 28.54 4.62
CA GLY A 308 8.06 29.11 3.59
C GLY A 308 8.84 29.57 2.36
N ALA A 309 10.05 30.12 2.53
CA ALA A 309 10.90 30.52 1.42
C ALA A 309 11.35 29.33 0.56
N VAL A 310 11.76 28.22 1.18
CA VAL A 310 12.15 27.00 0.45
C VAL A 310 10.96 26.41 -0.33
N LEU A 311 9.78 26.34 0.29
CA LEU A 311 8.58 25.84 -0.37
C LEU A 311 8.14 26.71 -1.56
N ARG A 312 8.23 28.04 -1.42
CA ARG A 312 7.95 28.99 -2.51
C ARG A 312 8.96 28.87 -3.65
N ALA A 313 10.25 28.69 -3.33
CA ALA A 313 11.28 28.48 -4.35
C ALA A 313 11.01 27.20 -5.17
N GLY A 314 10.73 26.07 -4.51
CA GLY A 314 10.39 24.83 -5.23
C GLY A 314 9.09 24.93 -6.04
N ALA A 315 8.11 25.71 -5.58
CA ALA A 315 6.90 25.99 -6.36
C ALA A 315 7.18 26.88 -7.58
N GLY A 316 8.17 27.78 -7.50
CA GLY A 316 8.61 28.62 -8.62
C GLY A 316 9.49 27.90 -9.64
N ALA A 317 10.21 26.85 -9.22
CA ALA A 317 11.11 26.08 -10.07
C ALA A 317 10.37 25.35 -11.22
N PRO A 318 11.01 25.02 -12.35
CA PRO A 318 10.40 24.21 -13.41
C PRO A 318 9.99 22.83 -12.90
N TRP A 319 8.79 22.36 -13.28
CA TRP A 319 8.29 21.03 -12.92
C TRP A 319 8.30 20.10 -14.13
N PRO A 320 8.68 18.82 -13.96
CA PRO A 320 8.43 17.82 -14.99
C PRO A 320 6.92 17.59 -15.17
N ARG A 321 6.59 16.74 -16.14
CA ARG A 321 5.24 16.20 -16.25
C ARG A 321 4.89 15.41 -15.00
N LEU A 322 3.66 15.57 -14.53
CA LEU A 322 3.07 14.73 -13.49
C LEU A 322 2.74 13.37 -14.09
N GLN A 323 2.95 12.32 -13.31
CA GLN A 323 2.75 10.94 -13.71
C GLN A 323 2.26 10.12 -12.51
N ARG A 324 1.82 8.89 -12.75
CA ARG A 324 1.66 7.94 -11.65
C ARG A 324 3.03 7.67 -11.00
N VAL A 325 3.05 7.69 -9.68
CA VAL A 325 4.21 7.47 -8.81
C VAL A 325 3.86 6.39 -7.80
N HIS A 326 4.84 5.91 -7.04
CA HIS A 326 4.59 5.04 -5.89
C HIS A 326 3.86 5.79 -4.77
N GLY A 327 4.25 7.04 -4.50
CA GLY A 327 3.52 7.94 -3.59
C GLY A 327 3.81 7.75 -2.11
N ASP A 328 4.39 6.62 -1.69
CA ASP A 328 4.92 6.39 -0.33
C ASP A 328 6.23 5.59 -0.39
N TYR A 329 7.16 6.05 -1.21
CA TYR A 329 8.39 5.32 -1.49
C TYR A 329 9.45 5.49 -0.39
N HIS A 330 9.92 4.37 0.16
CA HIS A 330 11.02 4.31 1.13
C HIS A 330 11.66 2.90 1.13
N LEU A 331 12.78 2.70 1.84
CA LEU A 331 13.54 1.44 1.86
C LEU A 331 12.73 0.21 2.33
N GLY A 332 11.63 0.43 3.06
CA GLY A 332 10.75 -0.66 3.51
C GLY A 332 9.85 -1.21 2.40
N GLN A 333 9.73 -0.49 1.27
CA GLN A 333 8.89 -0.85 0.12
C GLN A 333 9.70 -1.44 -1.04
N VAL A 334 10.94 -1.86 -0.76
CA VAL A 334 11.84 -2.42 -1.76
C VAL A 334 12.48 -3.68 -1.20
N LEU A 335 12.53 -4.73 -2.00
CA LEU A 335 13.19 -5.98 -1.67
C LEU A 335 14.47 -6.15 -2.47
N ASP A 336 15.54 -6.64 -1.83
CA ASP A 336 16.74 -7.11 -2.52
C ASP A 336 16.52 -8.56 -2.97
N VAL A 337 16.31 -8.78 -4.27
CA VAL A 337 16.04 -10.11 -4.82
C VAL A 337 17.30 -10.66 -5.48
N PRO A 338 17.90 -11.75 -4.97
CA PRO A 338 19.11 -12.34 -5.54
C PRO A 338 18.98 -12.61 -7.04
N GLY A 339 19.96 -12.14 -7.82
CA GLY A 339 19.99 -12.30 -9.28
C GLY A 339 19.07 -11.37 -10.07
N ARG A 340 18.16 -10.65 -9.41
CA ARG A 340 17.22 -9.70 -10.02
C ARG A 340 17.45 -8.25 -9.58
N GLY A 341 18.04 -8.05 -8.41
CA GLY A 341 18.24 -6.75 -7.78
C GLY A 341 16.95 -6.23 -7.15
N TRP A 342 16.84 -4.90 -7.07
CA TRP A 342 15.73 -4.23 -6.39
C TRP A 342 14.38 -4.45 -7.05
N VAL A 343 13.40 -4.87 -6.24
CA VAL A 343 11.99 -5.04 -6.61
C VAL A 343 11.12 -4.18 -5.68
N LEU A 344 10.27 -3.34 -6.26
CA LEU A 344 9.40 -2.40 -5.56
C LEU A 344 8.05 -3.05 -5.24
N LEU A 345 7.49 -2.72 -4.07
CA LEU A 345 6.23 -3.24 -3.55
C LEU A 345 5.26 -2.11 -3.21
N ASP A 346 4.01 -2.46 -2.88
CA ASP A 346 3.05 -1.62 -2.16
C ASP A 346 2.82 -0.23 -2.78
N PHE A 347 2.32 -0.23 -4.01
CA PHE A 347 1.96 1.00 -4.74
C PHE A 347 0.63 1.59 -4.24
N GLU A 348 0.23 1.31 -3.01
CA GLU A 348 -0.97 1.84 -2.37
C GLU A 348 -0.89 3.36 -2.14
N GLY A 349 0.30 3.97 -2.15
CA GLY A 349 0.51 5.38 -1.80
C GLY A 349 0.30 5.66 -0.31
N GLU A 350 0.34 6.94 0.10
CA GLU A 350 0.26 7.31 1.52
C GLU A 350 -1.02 6.77 2.20
N PRO A 351 -0.90 5.90 3.24
CA PRO A 351 -2.06 5.20 3.81
C PRO A 351 -3.17 6.10 4.36
N LEU A 352 -2.82 7.31 4.81
CA LEU A 352 -3.77 8.26 5.40
C LEU A 352 -4.56 9.05 4.34
N ARG A 353 -4.25 8.91 3.05
CA ARG A 353 -4.97 9.63 1.99
C ARG A 353 -6.18 8.85 1.46
N PRO A 354 -7.28 9.54 1.12
CA PRO A 354 -8.39 8.93 0.38
C PRO A 354 -7.90 8.24 -0.90
N LEU A 355 -8.50 7.10 -1.27
CA LEU A 355 -8.08 6.31 -2.44
C LEU A 355 -8.04 7.15 -3.73
N ALA A 356 -9.02 8.03 -3.94
CA ALA A 356 -9.09 8.92 -5.09
C ALA A 356 -7.90 9.88 -5.19
N GLU A 357 -7.35 10.33 -4.06
CA GLU A 357 -6.16 11.17 -4.04
C GLU A 357 -4.88 10.37 -4.30
N ARG A 358 -4.86 9.08 -3.93
CA ARG A 358 -3.72 8.18 -4.15
C ARG A 358 -3.56 7.77 -5.62
N THR A 359 -4.62 7.88 -6.42
CA THR A 359 -4.60 7.58 -7.86
C THR A 359 -4.18 8.76 -8.74
N GLU A 360 -4.08 9.97 -8.18
CA GLU A 360 -3.76 11.17 -8.95
C GLU A 360 -2.29 11.21 -9.39
N PRO A 361 -1.98 11.70 -10.61
CA PRO A 361 -0.61 11.95 -11.04
C PRO A 361 0.09 12.99 -10.16
N ASP A 362 1.33 12.70 -9.77
CA ASP A 362 2.19 13.54 -8.92
C ASP A 362 3.60 13.68 -9.55
N LEU A 363 4.48 14.42 -8.87
CA LEU A 363 5.87 14.63 -9.23
C LEU A 363 6.70 13.38 -8.91
N PRO A 364 7.45 12.81 -9.88
CA PRO A 364 8.34 11.66 -9.60
C PRO A 364 9.44 12.01 -8.57
N GLN A 365 9.79 13.28 -8.44
CA GLN A 365 10.72 13.77 -7.42
C GLN A 365 10.21 13.53 -5.99
N ARG A 366 8.91 13.29 -5.79
CA ARG A 366 8.34 12.95 -4.49
C ARG A 366 8.85 11.60 -4.00
N ASP A 367 8.90 10.60 -4.87
CA ASP A 367 9.43 9.28 -4.54
C ASP A 367 10.95 9.37 -4.29
N VAL A 368 11.66 10.15 -5.11
CA VAL A 368 13.10 10.45 -4.91
C VAL A 368 13.33 11.06 -3.53
N ALA A 369 12.58 12.11 -3.16
CA ALA A 369 12.65 12.72 -1.84
C ALA A 369 12.33 11.71 -0.72
N GLY A 370 11.35 10.83 -0.95
CA GLY A 370 11.00 9.73 -0.05
C GLY A 370 12.18 8.80 0.27
N MET A 371 12.88 8.34 -0.76
CA MET A 371 14.03 7.46 -0.61
C MET A 371 15.22 8.17 0.04
N LEU A 372 15.48 9.43 -0.34
CA LEU A 372 16.55 10.24 0.25
C LEU A 372 16.36 10.44 1.76
N ARG A 373 15.12 10.69 2.21
CA ARG A 373 14.76 10.72 3.63
C ARG A 373 14.92 9.36 4.29
N SER A 374 14.59 8.28 3.59
CA SER A 374 14.73 6.92 4.12
C SER A 374 16.19 6.55 4.44
N PHE A 375 17.17 7.03 3.67
CA PHE A 375 18.60 6.85 4.00
C PHE A 375 18.99 7.60 5.28
N ASP A 376 18.46 8.81 5.47
CA ASP A 376 18.70 9.60 6.70
C ASP A 376 18.18 8.84 7.93
N TYR A 377 16.99 8.21 7.84
CA TYR A 377 16.44 7.38 8.92
C TYR A 377 17.25 6.12 9.18
N ALA A 378 17.72 5.43 8.12
CA ALA A 378 18.50 4.22 8.27
C ALA A 378 19.82 4.50 9.02
N ALA A 379 20.53 5.57 8.62
CA ALA A 379 21.77 5.99 9.29
C ALA A 379 21.53 6.44 10.73
N ALA A 380 20.45 7.20 11.00
CA ALA A 380 20.13 7.65 12.35
C ALA A 380 19.67 6.50 13.27
N SER A 381 19.11 5.42 12.70
CA SER A 381 18.68 4.23 13.45
C SER A 381 19.82 3.23 13.68
N ALA A 382 20.91 3.33 12.93
CA ALA A 382 22.09 2.48 13.06
C ALA A 382 23.01 3.00 14.17
N ALA A 383 23.18 2.20 15.22
CA ALA A 383 24.11 2.51 16.30
C ALA A 383 25.55 2.50 15.77
N GLY A 384 26.18 3.69 15.69
CA GLY A 384 27.56 3.81 15.25
C GLY A 384 27.76 3.96 13.73
N ALA A 385 26.72 4.33 12.98
CA ALA A 385 26.85 4.63 11.56
C ALA A 385 27.99 5.63 11.29
N PRO A 386 28.89 5.37 10.32
CA PRO A 386 29.95 6.31 9.97
C PRO A 386 29.38 7.67 9.57
N ALA A 387 30.08 8.74 9.98
CA ALA A 387 29.75 10.09 9.53
C ALA A 387 29.79 10.14 7.99
N GLY A 388 28.75 10.69 7.37
CA GLY A 388 28.64 10.78 5.90
C GLY A 388 28.05 9.57 5.20
N TRP A 389 27.75 8.46 5.90
CA TRP A 389 27.16 7.25 5.27
C TRP A 389 25.88 7.56 4.49
N ALA A 390 24.94 8.29 5.11
CA ALA A 390 23.71 8.70 4.43
C ALA A 390 23.98 9.63 3.24
N GLY A 391 24.94 10.55 3.36
CA GLY A 391 25.33 11.43 2.27
C GLY A 391 25.84 10.67 1.05
N ALA A 392 26.74 9.70 1.26
CA ALA A 392 27.27 8.85 0.19
C ALA A 392 26.17 8.01 -0.48
N ALA A 393 25.26 7.40 0.30
CA ALA A 393 24.14 6.65 -0.24
C ALA A 393 23.17 7.53 -1.05
N ARG A 394 22.88 8.74 -0.56
CA ARG A 394 22.02 9.72 -1.23
C ARG A 394 22.60 10.15 -2.59
N GLU A 395 23.88 10.51 -2.64
CA GLU A 395 24.52 10.90 -3.91
C GLU A 395 24.57 9.74 -4.91
N ALA A 396 24.94 8.55 -4.44
CA ALA A 396 24.98 7.38 -5.31
C ALA A 396 23.58 7.01 -5.86
N PHE A 397 22.53 7.13 -5.05
CA PHE A 397 21.14 6.96 -5.50
C PHE A 397 20.75 7.99 -6.58
N LEU A 398 21.10 9.26 -6.39
CA LEU A 398 20.83 10.31 -7.37
C LEU A 398 21.59 10.07 -8.68
N ASP A 399 22.85 9.63 -8.61
CA ASP A 399 23.66 9.26 -9.78
C ASP A 399 22.99 8.12 -10.57
N GLY A 400 22.55 7.06 -9.88
CA GLY A 400 21.86 5.94 -10.52
C GLY A 400 20.54 6.34 -11.16
N TYR A 401 19.76 7.19 -10.47
CA TYR A 401 18.52 7.72 -11.01
C TYR A 401 18.77 8.54 -12.29
N ALA A 402 19.75 9.46 -12.24
CA ALA A 402 20.11 10.33 -13.35
C ALA A 402 20.62 9.55 -14.58
N ALA A 403 21.29 8.42 -14.37
CA ALA A 403 21.81 7.57 -15.45
C ALA A 403 20.69 6.97 -16.33
N VAL A 404 19.49 6.78 -15.79
CA VAL A 404 18.36 6.14 -16.49
C VAL A 404 17.28 7.14 -16.88
N SER A 405 16.99 8.15 -16.06
CA SER A 405 15.87 9.07 -16.25
C SER A 405 16.02 10.04 -17.44
N GLY A 406 17.23 10.17 -17.98
CA GLY A 406 17.55 11.18 -19.00
C GLY A 406 17.62 12.62 -18.47
N GLY A 407 17.55 12.80 -17.15
CA GLY A 407 17.63 14.10 -16.48
C GLY A 407 17.96 13.99 -15.00
N ASP A 408 19.01 14.71 -14.58
CA ASP A 408 19.46 14.69 -13.19
C ASP A 408 18.45 15.40 -12.26
N PRO A 409 17.90 14.72 -11.23
CA PRO A 409 17.02 15.35 -10.25
C PRO A 409 17.63 16.59 -9.58
N ARG A 410 18.97 16.65 -9.48
CA ARG A 410 19.73 17.79 -8.92
C ARG A 410 19.69 19.02 -9.81
N ALA A 411 19.40 18.89 -11.12
CA ALA A 411 19.19 20.05 -11.99
C ALA A 411 17.92 20.85 -11.58
N GLY A 412 16.96 20.19 -10.93
CA GLY A 412 15.78 20.78 -10.29
C GLY A 412 15.92 20.88 -8.77
N ALA A 413 17.10 21.24 -8.26
CA ALA A 413 17.41 21.21 -6.83
C ALA A 413 16.40 21.93 -5.94
N GLU A 414 15.85 23.07 -6.38
CA GLU A 414 14.83 23.81 -5.60
C GLU A 414 13.54 23.00 -5.40
N LEU A 415 13.09 22.29 -6.44
CA LEU A 415 11.91 21.44 -6.37
C LEU A 415 12.17 20.22 -5.47
N LEU A 416 13.30 19.54 -5.67
CA LEU A 416 13.66 18.38 -4.85
C LEU A 416 13.82 18.77 -3.37
N ARG A 417 14.47 19.89 -3.09
CA ARG A 417 14.64 20.44 -1.74
C ARG A 417 13.30 20.77 -1.09
N ALA A 418 12.34 21.34 -1.83
CA ALA A 418 11.00 21.60 -1.30
C ALA A 418 10.22 20.31 -1.00
N LEU A 419 10.36 19.28 -1.83
CA LEU A 419 9.72 17.97 -1.60
C LEU A 419 10.34 17.20 -0.43
N GLU A 420 11.66 17.24 -0.28
CA GLU A 420 12.33 16.70 0.92
C GLU A 420 11.89 17.43 2.18
N LEU A 421 11.78 18.77 2.12
CA LEU A 421 11.30 19.57 3.25
C LEU A 421 9.85 19.22 3.59
N ASP A 422 8.98 19.15 2.59
CA ASP A 422 7.57 18.78 2.75
C ASP A 422 7.41 17.42 3.45
N LYS A 423 8.18 16.42 3.02
CA LYS A 423 8.18 15.10 3.67
C LYS A 423 8.73 15.17 5.10
N ALA A 424 9.82 15.91 5.34
CA ALA A 424 10.39 16.05 6.67
C ALA A 424 9.45 16.78 7.66
N LEU A 425 8.66 17.75 7.19
CA LEU A 425 7.62 18.41 8.00
C LEU A 425 6.50 17.44 8.39
N TYR A 426 6.04 16.63 7.44
CA TYR A 426 5.07 15.57 7.71
C TYR A 426 5.60 14.57 8.76
N GLU A 427 6.83 14.08 8.55
CA GLU A 427 7.51 13.15 9.46
C GLU A 427 7.63 13.76 10.85
N ALA A 428 8.05 15.02 11.00
CA ALA A 428 8.20 15.66 12.30
C ALA A 428 6.89 15.68 13.11
N VAL A 429 5.76 15.97 12.48
CA VAL A 429 4.44 15.91 13.15
C VAL A 429 4.08 14.47 13.50
N TYR A 430 4.35 13.52 12.60
CA TYR A 430 4.07 12.11 12.84
C TYR A 430 4.89 11.56 14.01
N GLU A 431 6.19 11.80 14.05
CA GLU A 431 7.07 11.33 15.12
C GLU A 431 6.75 12.00 16.45
N ALA A 432 6.47 13.31 16.46
CA ALA A 432 6.07 14.01 17.68
C ALA A 432 4.81 13.39 18.34
N ARG A 433 3.91 12.81 17.54
CA ARG A 433 2.67 12.19 18.02
C ARG A 433 2.81 10.72 18.39
N ASN A 434 3.61 9.96 17.63
CA ASN A 434 3.62 8.50 17.70
C ASN A 434 4.92 7.91 18.26
N ARG A 435 6.06 8.56 18.02
CA ARG A 435 7.39 8.10 18.45
C ARG A 435 8.28 9.30 18.82
N PRO A 436 8.04 9.97 19.96
CA PRO A 436 8.77 11.19 20.31
C PRO A 436 10.29 11.04 20.33
N ASP A 437 10.81 9.84 20.64
CA ASP A 437 12.24 9.54 20.62
C ASP A 437 12.87 9.63 19.22
N TRP A 438 12.06 9.53 18.16
CA TRP A 438 12.49 9.61 16.76
C TRP A 438 12.40 11.03 16.20
N LEU A 439 11.75 11.97 16.91
CA LEU A 439 11.61 13.37 16.49
C LEU A 439 12.92 14.10 16.13
N PRO A 440 14.07 13.83 16.79
CA PRO A 440 15.33 14.47 16.40
C PRO A 440 15.73 14.21 14.94
N ILE A 441 15.32 13.07 14.35
CA ILE A 441 15.68 12.67 12.98
C ILE A 441 15.09 13.63 11.92
N PRO A 442 13.76 13.84 11.85
CA PRO A 442 13.18 14.79 10.91
C PRO A 442 13.56 16.25 11.21
N VAL A 443 13.74 16.63 12.48
CA VAL A 443 14.21 17.98 12.83
C VAL A 443 15.61 18.23 12.28
N ALA A 444 16.57 17.31 12.47
CA ALA A 444 17.91 17.43 11.90
C ALA A 444 17.89 17.49 10.35
N GLY A 445 16.99 16.71 9.73
CA GLY A 445 16.74 16.77 8.29
C GLY A 445 16.28 18.15 7.82
N ILE A 446 15.30 18.75 8.51
CA ILE A 446 14.82 20.10 8.23
C ILE A 446 15.95 21.12 8.36
N GLU A 447 16.74 21.07 9.44
CA GLU A 447 17.87 21.99 9.64
C GLU A 447 18.90 21.91 8.51
N ARG A 448 19.29 20.69 8.12
CA ARG A 448 20.19 20.45 6.98
C ARG A 448 19.62 21.05 5.69
N ILE A 449 18.33 20.82 5.44
CA ILE A 449 17.64 21.34 4.25
C ILE A 449 17.61 22.88 4.28
N LEU A 450 17.31 23.52 5.41
CA LEU A 450 17.28 24.98 5.53
C LEU A 450 18.66 25.62 5.35
N ALA A 451 19.72 24.98 5.87
CA ALA A 451 21.10 25.43 5.71
C ALA A 451 21.60 25.43 4.25
N GLY A 452 20.86 24.80 3.32
CA GLY A 452 21.27 24.70 1.91
C GLY A 452 22.40 23.69 1.68
N ALA A 453 22.71 22.87 2.66
CA ALA A 453 23.64 21.75 2.54
C ALA A 453 22.94 20.60 1.80
N GLY A 454 22.93 20.67 0.46
CA GLY A 454 23.00 19.45 -0.35
C GLY A 454 24.29 18.73 0.04
N GLY A 455 24.21 17.43 0.31
CA GLY A 455 25.30 16.67 0.92
C GLY A 455 26.65 16.92 0.23
N THR A 456 27.61 17.41 1.00
CA THR A 456 29.03 17.09 0.80
C THR A 456 29.42 15.99 1.76
#